data_AF-A0A6I7N000-F1
#
_entry.id   AF-A0A6I7N000-F1
#
_cell.length_a   1.000
_cell.length_b   1.000
_cell.length_c   1.000
_cell.angle_alpha   90.00
_cell.angle_beta   90.00
_cell.angle_gamma   90.00
#
_symmetry.space_group_name_H-M   'P 1'
#
loop_
_entity.id
_entity.type
_entity.pdbx_description
1 polymer ?
#
loop_
_entity_poly.entity_id
_entity_poly.type
_entity_poly.pdbx_seq_one_letter_code
_entity_poly.pdbx_strand_id
1 'polypeptide(L)'
;MNQMYAGAGHPAHVSGREAVTAAPILWRDERPDAALEVVHRALRGGEPGTARLRLMQLTETAQAHVMHRLPPEDAARLAHGLSNYSVAMICERLPASSARAILQSMPPFKRQGVEVILAHRRNL
;
A
#
# COMPACT_ATOMS: atom_id res chain seq x y z
N MET A 1 5.20 -10.66 -64.38
CA MET A 1 5.77 -12.00 -64.59
C MET A 1 6.10 -12.60 -63.23
N ASN A 2 5.44 -13.70 -62.87
CA ASN A 2 5.83 -14.86 -62.02
C ASN A 2 7.07 -14.77 -61.10
N GLN A 3 7.20 -15.46 -59.96
CA GLN A 3 6.36 -16.35 -59.14
C GLN A 3 7.18 -16.63 -57.86
N MET A 4 6.46 -16.87 -56.76
CA MET A 4 6.68 -17.84 -55.67
C MET A 4 8.08 -18.43 -55.42
N TYR A 5 8.53 -18.37 -54.15
CA TYR A 5 8.85 -19.59 -53.39
C TYR A 5 8.49 -19.39 -51.91
N ALA A 6 7.64 -20.30 -51.41
CA ALA A 6 7.35 -20.48 -50.00
C ALA A 6 8.45 -21.34 -49.37
N GLY A 7 8.78 -21.06 -48.11
CA GLY A 7 9.64 -21.89 -47.27
C GLY A 7 9.27 -21.69 -45.81
N ALA A 8 8.51 -22.64 -45.27
CA ALA A 8 8.12 -22.71 -43.87
C ALA A 8 9.27 -23.20 -42.98
N GLY A 9 9.35 -22.75 -41.72
CA GLY A 9 10.16 -23.42 -40.71
C GLY A 9 10.53 -22.60 -39.47
N HIS A 10 9.76 -22.82 -38.39
CA HIS A 10 10.08 -22.60 -36.97
C HIS A 10 10.07 -21.17 -36.38
N PRO A 11 9.15 -20.89 -35.43
CA PRO A 11 9.30 -19.75 -34.55
C PRO A 11 10.45 -20.01 -33.58
N ALA A 12 11.43 -19.10 -33.58
CA ALA A 12 12.48 -19.05 -32.58
C ALA A 12 11.86 -18.97 -31.18
N HIS A 13 12.34 -19.83 -30.28
CA HIS A 13 12.06 -19.83 -28.86
C HIS A 13 12.15 -18.40 -28.27
N VAL A 14 11.00 -17.77 -28.03
CA VAL A 14 10.87 -16.70 -27.03
C VAL A 14 10.81 -17.39 -25.67
N SER A 15 11.99 -17.66 -25.12
CA SER A 15 12.16 -17.90 -23.69
C SER A 15 12.75 -16.62 -23.11
N GLY A 16 11.93 -15.87 -22.38
CA GLY A 16 12.31 -14.55 -21.94
C GLY A 16 11.25 -13.91 -21.08
N ARG A 17 10.89 -14.59 -19.99
CA ARG A 17 10.39 -14.00 -18.74
C ARG A 17 9.14 -13.16 -18.94
N GLU A 18 7.99 -13.74 -18.61
CA GLU A 18 6.74 -13.01 -18.37
C GLU A 18 7.06 -11.76 -17.54
N ALA A 19 7.19 -10.63 -18.22
CA ALA A 19 7.03 -9.35 -17.60
C ALA A 19 5.57 -9.37 -17.16
N VAL A 20 5.35 -9.70 -15.90
CA VAL A 20 4.11 -9.39 -15.20
C VAL A 20 3.99 -7.87 -15.34
N THR A 21 3.37 -7.44 -16.43
CA THR A 21 2.95 -6.07 -16.65
C THR A 21 1.88 -5.87 -15.61
N ALA A 22 2.32 -5.47 -14.42
CA ALA A 22 1.46 -4.84 -13.44
C ALA A 22 0.82 -3.69 -14.22
N ALA A 23 -0.43 -3.92 -14.66
CA ALA A 23 -1.21 -2.91 -15.34
C ALA A 23 -1.08 -1.62 -14.52
N PRO A 24 -0.95 -0.44 -15.16
CA PRO A 24 -0.93 0.81 -14.42
C PRO A 24 -2.22 0.84 -13.62
N ILE A 25 -2.09 0.59 -12.32
CA ILE A 25 -3.23 0.51 -11.40
C ILE A 25 -3.94 1.84 -11.59
N LEU A 26 -5.19 1.82 -12.02
CA LEU A 26 -6.01 3.02 -11.95
C LEU A 26 -6.28 3.17 -10.45
N TRP A 27 -5.45 3.98 -9.77
CA TRP A 27 -5.28 4.11 -8.31
C TRP A 27 -6.51 4.68 -7.57
N ARG A 28 -7.70 4.21 -7.92
CA ARG A 28 -8.97 4.36 -7.19
C ARG A 28 -9.62 3.00 -6.88
N ASP A 29 -8.95 1.90 -7.21
CA ASP A 29 -9.57 0.57 -7.20
C ASP A 29 -9.75 -0.03 -5.79
N GLU A 30 -10.90 -0.67 -5.62
CA GLU A 30 -11.48 -1.26 -4.41
C GLU A 30 -10.84 -2.62 -4.04
N ARG A 31 -9.59 -2.84 -4.47
CA ARG A 31 -8.86 -4.12 -4.33
C ARG A 31 -7.76 -4.00 -3.28
N PRO A 32 -8.10 -4.07 -1.98
CA PRO A 32 -7.17 -3.81 -0.91
C PRO A 32 -6.01 -4.82 -0.86
N ASP A 33 -6.20 -6.04 -1.35
CA ASP A 33 -5.14 -7.06 -1.42
C ASP A 33 -4.03 -6.67 -2.41
N ALA A 34 -4.38 -6.14 -3.58
CA ALA A 34 -3.39 -5.67 -4.55
C ALA A 34 -2.62 -4.46 -4.01
N ALA A 35 -3.32 -3.56 -3.31
CA ALA A 35 -2.71 -2.41 -2.65
C ALA A 35 -1.74 -2.84 -1.52
N LEU A 36 -2.12 -3.84 -0.73
CA LEU A 36 -1.29 -4.43 0.31
C LEU A 36 0.02 -4.96 -0.28
N GLU A 37 -0.06 -5.76 -1.35
CA GLU A 37 1.13 -6.33 -1.99
C GLU A 37 2.09 -5.24 -2.48
N VAL A 38 1.59 -4.18 -3.09
CA VAL A 38 2.43 -3.08 -3.59
C VAL A 38 3.09 -2.32 -2.44
N VAL A 39 2.33 -2.01 -1.38
CA VAL A 39 2.85 -1.32 -0.19
C VAL A 39 3.89 -2.20 0.53
N HIS A 40 3.59 -3.47 0.74
CA HIS A 40 4.48 -4.42 1.41
C HIS A 40 5.77 -4.64 0.62
N ARG A 41 5.68 -4.76 -0.72
CA ARG A 41 6.85 -4.86 -1.59
C ARG A 41 7.76 -3.63 -1.49
N ALA A 42 7.19 -2.43 -1.48
CA ALA A 42 7.97 -1.19 -1.32
C ALA A 42 8.67 -1.14 0.05
N LEU A 43 8.01 -1.60 1.12
CA LEU A 43 8.63 -1.68 2.46
C LEU A 43 9.80 -2.67 2.51
N ARG A 44 9.65 -3.84 1.88
CA ARG A 44 10.72 -4.85 1.78
C ARG A 44 11.86 -4.42 0.87
N GLY A 45 11.57 -3.60 -0.14
CA GLY A 45 12.56 -2.96 -1.00
C GLY A 45 13.35 -1.83 -0.33
N GLY A 46 13.06 -1.48 0.92
CA GLY A 46 13.72 -0.38 1.61
C GLY A 46 13.23 1.00 1.17
N GLU A 47 12.04 1.09 0.58
CA GLU A 47 11.44 2.32 0.06
C GLU A 47 10.21 2.76 0.89
N PRO A 48 10.38 3.13 2.18
CA PRO A 48 9.25 3.51 3.03
C PRO A 48 8.56 4.80 2.54
N GLY A 49 9.27 5.68 1.83
CA GLY A 49 8.69 6.85 1.18
C GLY A 49 7.69 6.47 0.09
N THR A 50 8.10 5.59 -0.82
CA THR A 50 7.25 5.03 -1.88
C THR A 50 6.04 4.32 -1.28
N ALA A 51 6.25 3.49 -0.25
CA ALA A 51 5.16 2.77 0.43
C ALA A 51 4.11 3.73 1.01
N ARG A 52 4.54 4.81 1.68
CA ARG A 52 3.61 5.85 2.20
C ARG A 52 2.88 6.57 1.09
N LEU A 53 3.56 6.94 0.01
CA LEU A 53 2.93 7.59 -1.14
C LEU A 53 1.83 6.69 -1.73
N ARG A 54 2.11 5.39 -1.91
CA ARG A 54 1.14 4.42 -2.42
C ARG A 54 -0.04 4.26 -1.46
N LEU A 55 0.21 4.15 -0.15
CA LEU A 55 -0.85 4.09 0.86
C LEU A 55 -1.76 5.34 0.77
N MET A 56 -1.18 6.54 0.69
CA MET A 56 -1.94 7.79 0.67
C MET A 56 -2.73 8.02 -0.63
N GLN A 57 -2.45 7.27 -1.69
CA GLN A 57 -3.24 7.28 -2.93
C GLN A 57 -4.53 6.43 -2.81
N LEU A 58 -4.67 5.62 -1.75
CA LEU A 58 -5.83 4.76 -1.54
C LEU A 58 -6.98 5.53 -0.86
N THR A 59 -8.20 4.97 -0.97
CA THR A 59 -9.35 5.40 -0.16
C THR A 59 -9.09 5.11 1.33
N GLU A 60 -9.72 5.86 2.23
CA GLU A 60 -9.51 5.72 3.68
C GLU A 60 -9.82 4.31 4.20
N THR A 61 -10.84 3.64 3.63
CA THR A 61 -11.17 2.24 3.94
C THR A 61 -10.05 1.29 3.50
N ALA A 62 -9.50 1.48 2.30
CA ALA A 62 -8.40 0.66 1.80
C ALA A 62 -7.09 0.93 2.58
N GLN A 63 -6.83 2.19 2.99
CA GLN A 63 -5.71 2.52 3.87
C GLN A 63 -5.79 1.76 5.20
N ALA A 64 -6.96 1.77 5.84
CA ALA A 64 -7.20 1.03 7.08
C ALA A 64 -7.03 -0.48 6.87
N HIS A 65 -7.57 -1.03 5.78
CA HIS A 65 -7.40 -2.45 5.45
C HIS A 65 -5.91 -2.83 5.30
N VAL A 66 -5.15 -2.07 4.51
CA VAL A 66 -3.71 -2.32 4.31
C VAL A 66 -2.96 -2.23 5.64
N MET A 67 -3.21 -1.19 6.44
CA MET A 67 -2.57 -1.01 7.75
C MET A 67 -2.94 -2.11 8.76
N HIS A 68 -4.15 -2.69 8.65
CA HIS A 68 -4.58 -3.81 9.49
C HIS A 68 -3.88 -5.13 9.11
N ARG A 69 -3.62 -5.34 7.82
CA ARG A 69 -3.09 -6.60 7.28
C ARG A 69 -1.56 -6.65 7.27
N LEU A 70 -0.89 -5.51 7.29
CA LEU A 70 0.57 -5.46 7.36
C LEU A 70 1.09 -6.05 8.68
N PRO A 71 2.30 -6.63 8.66
CA PRO A 71 3.01 -6.95 9.90
C PRO A 71 3.08 -5.72 10.83
N PRO A 72 2.97 -5.90 12.16
CA PRO A 72 2.93 -4.77 13.10
C PRO A 72 4.11 -3.80 12.97
N GLU A 73 5.31 -4.31 12.73
CA GLU A 73 6.52 -3.50 12.54
C GLU A 73 6.44 -2.64 11.28
N ASP A 74 5.90 -3.18 10.19
CA ASP A 74 5.73 -2.48 8.92
C ASP A 74 4.65 -1.40 9.01
N ALA A 75 3.52 -1.71 9.66
CA ALA A 75 2.47 -0.74 9.97
C ALA A 75 3.01 0.40 10.85
N ALA A 76 3.83 0.08 11.86
CA ALA A 76 4.49 1.07 12.71
C ALA A 76 5.46 1.96 11.91
N ARG A 77 6.29 1.37 11.04
CA ARG A 77 7.23 2.10 10.17
C ARG A 77 6.51 3.08 9.23
N LEU A 78 5.37 2.67 8.67
CA LEU A 78 4.53 3.57 7.87
C LEU A 78 3.98 4.71 8.73
N ALA A 79 3.33 4.39 9.85
CA ALA A 79 2.71 5.39 10.74
C ALA A 79 3.71 6.46 11.22
N HIS A 80 4.97 6.07 11.47
CA HIS A 80 6.02 7.01 11.86
C HIS A 80 6.26 8.12 10.82
N GLY A 81 6.11 7.83 9.53
CA GLY A 81 6.31 8.83 8.48
C GLY A 81 5.06 9.55 8.00
N LEU A 82 3.88 9.18 8.50
CA LEU A 82 2.63 9.85 8.15
C LEU A 82 2.36 11.06 9.04
N SER A 83 1.52 11.98 8.60
CA SER A 83 1.06 13.10 9.43
C SER A 83 0.19 12.58 10.59
N ASN A 84 0.10 13.34 11.70
CA ASN A 84 -0.77 12.96 12.81
C ASN A 84 -2.24 12.82 12.37
N TYR A 85 -2.69 13.69 11.47
CA TYR A 85 -4.03 13.64 10.90
C TYR A 85 -4.28 12.37 10.09
N SER A 86 -3.34 12.01 9.19
CA SER A 86 -3.46 10.79 8.38
C SER A 86 -3.52 9.54 9.25
N VAL A 87 -2.67 9.45 10.29
CA VAL A 87 -2.71 8.33 11.24
C VAL A 87 -4.04 8.29 11.98
N ALA A 88 -4.57 9.44 12.42
CA ALA A 88 -5.88 9.50 13.09
C ALA A 88 -7.00 8.98 12.17
N MET A 89 -7.05 9.42 10.91
CA MET A 89 -8.06 8.98 9.93
C MET A 89 -8.05 7.47 9.68
N ILE A 90 -6.85 6.88 9.64
CA ILE A 90 -6.66 5.44 9.50
C ILE A 90 -7.09 4.72 10.78
N CYS A 91 -6.61 5.18 11.95
CA CYS A 91 -6.93 4.57 13.25
C CYS A 91 -8.42 4.62 13.59
N GLU A 92 -9.14 5.64 13.13
CA GLU A 92 -10.60 5.77 13.29
C GLU A 92 -11.35 4.60 12.63
N ARG A 93 -10.80 4.02 11.56
CA ARG A 93 -11.39 2.92 10.78
C ARG A 93 -10.85 1.54 11.15
N LEU A 94 -9.87 1.48 12.04
CA LEU A 94 -9.26 0.22 12.48
C LEU A 94 -10.00 -0.37 13.68
N PRO A 95 -9.96 -1.71 13.86
CA PRO A 95 -10.30 -2.32 15.13
C PRO A 95 -9.48 -1.69 16.26
N ALA A 96 -10.10 -1.49 17.43
CA ALA A 96 -9.49 -0.77 18.55
C ALA A 96 -8.14 -1.38 18.99
N SER A 97 -7.98 -2.70 18.90
CA SER A 97 -6.71 -3.39 19.20
C SER A 97 -5.60 -3.01 18.21
N SER A 98 -5.88 -3.02 16.90
CA SER A 98 -4.92 -2.63 15.86
C SER A 98 -4.57 -1.15 15.95
N ALA A 99 -5.57 -0.28 16.15
CA ALA A 99 -5.34 1.14 16.35
C ALA A 99 -4.41 1.38 17.55
N ARG A 100 -4.69 0.73 18.69
CA ARG A 100 -3.85 0.83 19.90
C ARG A 100 -2.42 0.36 19.65
N ALA A 101 -2.22 -0.77 18.95
CA ALA A 101 -0.88 -1.27 18.65
C ALA A 101 -0.07 -0.27 17.80
N ILE A 102 -0.69 0.31 16.76
CA ILE A 102 -0.06 1.35 15.95
C ILE A 102 0.27 2.57 16.81
N LEU A 103 -0.67 3.06 17.62
CA LEU A 103 -0.46 4.20 18.51
C LEU A 103 0.70 3.97 19.48
N GLN A 104 0.77 2.78 20.09
CA GLN A 104 1.82 2.39 21.04
C GLN A 104 3.20 2.27 20.38
N SER A 105 3.26 1.95 19.10
CA SER A 105 4.54 1.92 18.37
C SER A 105 5.16 3.30 18.17
N MET A 106 4.36 4.38 18.18
CA MET A 106 4.83 5.74 17.90
C MET A 106 5.48 6.42 19.11
N PRO A 107 6.35 7.43 18.89
CA PRO A 107 6.91 8.23 19.97
C PRO A 107 5.81 8.95 20.78
N PRO A 108 5.99 9.18 22.10
CA PRO A 108 4.94 9.72 22.96
C PRO A 108 4.32 11.03 22.45
N PHE A 109 5.16 11.98 22.01
CA PHE A 109 4.69 13.26 21.49
C PHE A 109 3.80 13.11 20.25
N LYS A 110 4.18 12.21 19.34
CA LYS A 110 3.40 11.93 18.12
C LYS A 110 2.09 11.24 18.46
N ARG A 111 2.14 10.23 19.35
CA ARG A 111 0.95 9.53 19.84
C ARG A 111 -0.07 10.49 20.43
N GLN A 112 0.37 11.37 21.33
CA GLN A 112 -0.49 12.36 21.95
C GLN A 112 -1.18 13.25 20.90
N GLY A 113 -0.44 13.72 19.89
CA GLY A 113 -1.00 14.49 18.78
C GLY A 113 -2.09 13.74 18.00
N VAL A 114 -1.90 12.45 17.73
CA VAL A 114 -2.92 11.62 17.07
C VAL A 114 -4.13 11.39 17.96
N GLU A 115 -3.92 11.12 19.25
CA GLU A 115 -4.99 10.90 20.22
C GLU A 115 -5.89 12.12 20.40
N VAL A 116 -5.32 13.33 20.42
CA VAL A 116 -6.09 14.60 20.45
C VAL A 116 -7.00 14.72 19.22
N ILE A 117 -6.47 14.43 18.02
CA ILE A 117 -7.26 14.49 16.78
C ILE A 117 -8.37 13.43 16.80
N LEU A 118 -8.06 12.20 17.20
CA LEU A 118 -9.05 11.12 17.33
C LEU A 118 -10.15 11.47 18.33
N ALA A 119 -9.79 12.03 19.49
CA ALA A 119 -10.74 12.44 20.51
C ALA A 119 -11.66 13.56 19.98
N HIS A 120 -11.10 14.55 19.30
CA HIS A 120 -11.89 15.62 18.69
C HIS A 120 -12.88 15.08 17.66
N ARG A 121 -12.43 14.16 16.79
CA ARG A 121 -13.27 13.61 15.71
C ARG A 121 -14.37 12.67 16.19
N ARG A 122 -14.17 11.96 17.30
CA ARG A 122 -15.21 11.11 17.92
C ARG A 122 -16.34 11.91 18.57
N ASN A 123 -16.11 13.20 18.83
CA ASN A 123 -17.08 14.10 19.45
C ASN A 123 -17.84 14.96 18.41
N LEU A 124 -17.57 14.79 17.11
CA LEU A 124 -18.29 15.41 15.98
C LEU A 124 -19.33 14.43 15.43
#